data_AF-A0A8T8I0W6-F1
#
_entry.id   AF-A0A8T8I0W6-F1
#
_cell.length_a   1.000
_cell.length_b   1.000
_cell.length_c   1.000
_cell.angle_alpha   90.00
_cell.angle_beta   90.00
_cell.angle_gamma   90.00
#
_symmetry.space_group_name_H-M   'P 1'
#
loop_
_entity.id
_entity.type
_entity.pdbx_description
1 polymer ?
#
loop_
_entity_poly.entity_id
_entity_poly.type
_entity_poly.pdbx_seq_one_letter_code
_entity_poly.pdbx_strand_id
1 'polypeptide(L)'
;MTDVLLKIGELAARAQVSPRTVDYYTSLGLLCPAKRTAGNYRLYHPADVDRIHLVQRLEVQGVPLEEIASALRGPQVDVGAILDRIDEDLRTLQTAAEAASPEVHGLLAAVATRVHSLITV
;
A
#
# COMPACT_ATOMS: atom_id res chain seq x y z
N MET A 1 -20.99 1.99 -5.09
CA MET A 1 -21.23 3.32 -5.67
C MET A 1 -20.51 3.39 -6.99
N THR A 2 -21.22 3.51 -8.11
CA THR A 2 -20.61 3.60 -9.44
C THR A 2 -20.10 5.03 -9.61
N ASP A 3 -18.91 5.30 -9.09
CA ASP A 3 -18.39 6.65 -9.05
C ASP A 3 -18.03 7.11 -10.47
N VAL A 4 -18.58 8.26 -10.87
CA VAL A 4 -18.47 8.78 -12.24
C VAL A 4 -17.00 9.11 -12.50
N LEU A 5 -16.46 8.64 -13.63
CA LEU A 5 -15.09 8.91 -14.02
C LEU A 5 -14.87 10.42 -14.23
N LEU A 6 -13.71 10.91 -13.80
CA LEU A 6 -13.35 12.32 -13.78
C LEU A 6 -12.47 12.68 -14.97
N LYS A 7 -12.70 13.86 -15.56
CA LYS A 7 -11.74 14.47 -16.47
C LYS A 7 -10.53 14.99 -15.68
N ILE A 8 -9.43 15.23 -16.38
CA ILE A 8 -8.18 15.74 -15.79
C ILE A 8 -8.40 16.99 -14.93
N GLY A 9 -9.23 17.94 -15.37
CA GLY A 9 -9.52 19.16 -14.63
C GLY A 9 -10.33 18.93 -13.35
N GLU A 10 -11.27 17.98 -13.38
CA GLU A 10 -12.09 17.62 -12.21
C GLU A 10 -11.24 16.86 -11.18
N LEU A 11 -10.40 15.94 -11.63
CA LEU A 11 -9.45 15.23 -10.77
C LEU A 11 -8.45 16.22 -10.13
N ALA A 12 -7.89 17.12 -10.92
CA ALA A 12 -6.95 18.14 -10.46
C ALA A 12 -7.57 19.06 -9.40
N ALA A 13 -8.81 19.51 -9.63
CA ALA A 13 -9.54 20.34 -8.68
C ALA A 13 -9.80 19.61 -7.35
N ARG A 14 -10.21 18.33 -7.39
CA ARG A 14 -10.46 17.54 -6.19
C ARG A 14 -9.19 17.25 -5.40
N ALA A 15 -8.09 16.96 -6.08
CA ALA A 15 -6.80 16.70 -5.46
C ALA A 15 -5.99 17.99 -5.14
N GLN A 16 -6.56 19.17 -5.40
CA GLN A 16 -5.92 20.47 -5.20
C GLN A 16 -4.55 20.62 -5.88
N VAL A 17 -4.44 20.09 -7.11
CA VAL A 17 -3.24 20.17 -7.95
C VAL A 17 -3.54 20.85 -9.27
N SER A 18 -2.48 21.22 -10.00
CA SER A 18 -2.64 21.70 -11.37
C SER A 18 -2.99 20.52 -12.32
N PRO A 19 -3.77 20.76 -13.39
CA PRO A 19 -3.95 19.76 -14.45
C PRO A 19 -2.62 19.29 -15.06
N ARG A 20 -1.60 20.15 -15.07
CA ARG A 20 -0.23 19.82 -15.51
C ARG A 20 0.42 18.78 -14.60
N THR A 21 0.18 18.85 -13.29
CA THR A 21 0.66 17.85 -12.32
C THR A 21 0.03 16.49 -12.59
N VAL A 22 -1.28 16.45 -12.86
CA VAL A 22 -1.97 15.20 -13.21
C VAL A 22 -1.44 14.62 -14.52
N ASP A 23 -1.20 15.46 -15.53
CA ASP A 23 -0.61 15.02 -16.80
C ASP A 23 0.81 14.48 -16.61
N TYR A 24 1.61 15.15 -15.78
CA TYR A 24 2.97 14.72 -15.44
C TYR A 24 2.99 13.39 -14.68
N TYR A 25 2.14 13.21 -13.66
CA TYR A 25 2.02 11.93 -12.98
C TYR A 25 1.50 10.82 -13.92
N THR A 26 0.64 11.17 -14.89
CA THR A 26 0.21 10.21 -15.91
C THR A 26 1.36 9.80 -16.83
N SER A 27 2.21 10.73 -17.26
CA SER A 27 3.37 10.41 -18.11
C SER A 27 4.42 9.57 -17.38
N LEU A 28 4.56 9.77 -16.07
CA LEU A 28 5.40 8.95 -15.20
C LEU A 28 4.79 7.58 -14.86
N GLY A 29 3.56 7.29 -15.29
CA GLY A 29 2.85 6.05 -14.97
C GLY A 29 2.41 5.95 -13.50
N LEU A 30 2.42 7.07 -12.77
CA LEU A 30 1.89 7.15 -11.41
C LEU A 30 0.37 7.15 -11.42
N LEU A 31 -0.25 7.64 -12.49
CA LEU A 31 -1.70 7.59 -12.70
C LEU A 31 -2.01 6.88 -14.02
N CYS A 32 -3.00 5.98 -14.01
CA CYS A 32 -3.44 5.26 -15.19
C CYS A 32 -4.87 5.68 -15.53
N PRO A 33 -5.12 6.30 -16.70
CA PRO A 33 -6.47 6.64 -17.12
C PRO A 33 -7.32 5.37 -17.21
N ALA A 34 -8.47 5.37 -16.54
CA ALA A 34 -9.42 4.26 -16.55
C ALA A 34 -10.03 4.06 -17.94
N LYS A 35 -10.35 5.16 -18.64
CA LYS A 35 -10.94 5.15 -19.98
C LYS A 35 -10.52 6.38 -20.78
N ARG A 36 -10.82 6.35 -22.08
CA ARG A 36 -10.85 7.53 -22.94
C ARG A 36 -12.27 7.75 -23.47
N THR A 37 -12.65 9.02 -23.61
CA THR A 37 -13.91 9.40 -24.26
C THR A 37 -13.79 9.28 -25.79
N ALA A 38 -14.92 9.35 -26.51
CA ALA A 38 -14.95 9.41 -27.97
C ALA A 38 -14.18 10.63 -28.53
N GLY A 39 -14.07 11.73 -27.76
CA GLY A 39 -13.24 12.89 -28.08
C GLY A 39 -11.78 12.76 -27.66
N ASN A 40 -11.31 11.56 -27.33
CA ASN A 40 -9.94 11.24 -26.91
C ASN A 40 -9.48 11.89 -25.57
N TYR A 41 -10.41 12.41 -24.76
CA TYR A 41 -10.09 12.89 -23.41
C TYR A 41 -9.85 11.71 -22.45
N ARG A 42 -8.81 11.81 -21.62
CA ARG A 42 -8.50 10.85 -20.54
C ARG A 42 -9.49 11.01 -19.39
N LEU A 43 -9.95 9.87 -18.88
CA LEU A 43 -10.85 9.77 -17.73
C LEU A 43 -10.18 8.95 -16.62
N TYR A 44 -10.36 9.40 -15.37
CA TYR A 44 -9.71 8.87 -14.18
C TYR A 44 -10.75 8.40 -13.15
N HIS A 45 -10.36 7.50 -12.26
CA HIS A 45 -11.22 7.11 -11.16
C HIS A 45 -11.18 8.19 -10.07
N PRO A 46 -12.29 8.42 -9.34
CA PRO A 46 -12.27 9.28 -8.16
C PRO A 46 -11.25 8.84 -7.10
N ALA A 47 -10.96 7.54 -6.99
CA ALA A 47 -9.91 6.99 -6.13
C ALA A 47 -8.48 7.46 -6.49
N ASP A 48 -8.26 7.99 -7.70
CA ASP A 48 -6.97 8.56 -8.09
C ASP A 48 -6.63 9.84 -7.30
N VAL A 49 -7.61 10.47 -6.63
CA VAL A 49 -7.39 11.59 -5.70
C VAL A 49 -6.49 11.14 -4.54
N ASP A 50 -6.82 10.03 -3.89
CA ASP A 50 -6.04 9.52 -2.75
C ASP A 50 -4.62 9.13 -3.18
N ARG A 51 -4.48 8.63 -4.40
CA ARG A 51 -3.19 8.31 -5.01
C ARG A 51 -2.34 9.57 -5.23
N ILE A 52 -2.92 10.67 -5.71
CA ILE A 52 -2.23 11.96 -5.84
C ILE A 52 -1.76 12.44 -4.46
N HIS A 53 -2.61 12.39 -3.44
CA HIS A 53 -2.23 12.80 -2.08
C HIS A 53 -1.13 11.92 -1.48
N LEU A 54 -1.10 10.62 -1.79
CA LEU A 54 0.00 9.74 -1.38
C LEU A 54 1.32 10.17 -2.02
N VAL A 55 1.33 10.40 -3.34
CA VAL A 55 2.52 10.85 -4.07
C VAL A 55 3.04 12.17 -3.49
N GLN A 56 2.17 13.16 -3.25
CA GLN A 56 2.56 14.45 -2.66
C GLN A 56 3.20 14.30 -1.28
N ARG A 57 2.64 13.44 -0.41
CA ARG A 57 3.20 13.19 0.93
C ARG A 57 4.61 12.60 0.86
N LEU A 58 4.85 11.70 -0.09
CA LEU A 58 6.17 11.10 -0.30
C LEU A 58 7.17 12.11 -0.90
N GLU A 59 6.73 12.97 -1.82
CA GLU A 59 7.57 14.07 -2.33
C GLU A 59 8.00 15.03 -1.23
N VAL A 60 7.11 15.39 -0.30
CA VAL A 60 7.43 16.26 0.85
C VAL A 60 8.48 15.63 1.77
N GLN A 61 8.54 14.29 1.84
CA GLN A 61 9.56 13.56 2.58
C GLN A 61 10.91 13.45 1.84
N GLY A 62 11.01 14.02 0.64
CA GLY A 62 12.23 14.02 -0.17
C GLY A 62 12.41 12.77 -1.03
N VAL A 63 11.38 11.92 -1.14
CA VAL A 63 11.44 10.74 -2.01
C VAL A 63 11.29 11.18 -3.46
N PRO A 64 12.24 10.86 -4.36
CA PRO A 64 12.15 11.24 -5.77
C PRO A 64 10.98 10.52 -6.46
N LEU A 65 10.30 11.23 -7.37
CA LEU A 65 9.12 10.72 -8.09
C LEU A 65 9.37 9.42 -8.85
N GLU A 66 10.59 9.21 -9.36
CA GLU A 66 10.97 8.00 -10.08
C GLU A 66 10.97 6.78 -9.16
N GLU A 67 11.42 6.96 -7.91
CA GLU A 67 11.40 5.93 -6.87
C GLU A 67 9.97 5.66 -6.40
N ILE A 68 9.17 6.71 -6.19
CA ILE A 68 7.73 6.59 -5.91
C ILE A 68 7.03 5.80 -7.01
N ALA A 69 7.33 6.12 -8.28
CA ALA A 69 6.75 5.44 -9.42
C ALA A 69 7.20 3.98 -9.52
N SER A 70 8.46 3.67 -9.19
CA SER A 70 8.95 2.30 -9.08
C SER A 70 8.21 1.51 -8.00
N ALA A 71 8.10 2.08 -6.79
CA ALA A 71 7.43 1.46 -5.65
C ALA A 71 5.93 1.22 -5.91
N LEU A 72 5.24 2.18 -6.54
CA LEU A 72 3.81 2.10 -6.83
C LEU A 72 3.48 1.26 -8.09
N ARG A 73 4.47 0.91 -8.90
CA ARG A 73 4.37 -0.05 -10.02
C ARG A 73 4.65 -1.49 -9.60
N GLY A 74 5.34 -1.69 -8.49
CA GLY A 74 5.57 -3.03 -7.92
C GLY A 74 4.24 -3.73 -7.61
N PRO A 75 4.24 -5.07 -7.49
CA PRO A 75 3.06 -5.80 -7.06
C PRO A 75 2.54 -5.14 -5.77
N GLN A 76 1.32 -4.62 -5.84
CA GLN A 76 0.63 -4.09 -4.66
C GLN A 76 0.64 -5.21 -3.65
N VAL A 77 1.42 -5.02 -2.58
CA VAL A 77 1.46 -5.96 -1.49
C VAL A 77 0.06 -5.97 -0.92
N ASP A 78 -0.67 -7.05 -1.17
CA ASP A 78 -1.99 -7.24 -0.60
C ASP A 78 -1.79 -7.44 0.91
N VAL A 79 -1.91 -6.33 1.63
CA VAL A 79 -1.77 -6.32 3.08
C VAL A 79 -2.80 -7.25 3.71
N GLY A 80 -3.99 -7.41 3.10
CA GLY A 80 -4.99 -8.39 3.52
C GLY A 80 -4.47 -9.81 3.39
N ALA A 81 -3.96 -10.19 2.21
CA ALA A 81 -3.37 -11.51 2.00
C ALA A 81 -2.15 -11.79 2.90
N ILE A 82 -1.37 -10.76 3.26
CA ILE A 82 -0.29 -10.90 4.25
C ILE A 82 -0.85 -11.17 5.65
N LEU A 83 -1.86 -10.42 6.08
CA LEU A 83 -2.49 -10.61 7.39
C LEU A 83 -3.15 -11.99 7.48
N ASP A 84 -3.86 -12.42 6.44
CA ASP A 84 -4.47 -13.75 6.36
C ASP A 84 -3.42 -14.86 6.50
N ARG A 85 -2.25 -14.68 5.88
CA ARG A 85 -1.13 -15.62 6.00
C ARG A 85 -0.53 -15.63 7.40
N ILE A 86 -0.37 -14.46 8.03
CA ILE A 86 0.11 -14.35 9.41
C ILE A 86 -0.86 -15.06 10.38
N ASP A 87 -2.18 -14.89 10.18
CA ASP A 87 -3.19 -15.54 11.01
C ASP A 87 -3.19 -17.07 10.84
N GLU A 88 -2.95 -17.58 9.64
CA GLU A 88 -2.81 -19.02 9.38
C GLU A 88 -1.56 -19.59 10.05
N ASP A 89 -0.42 -18.90 9.93
CA ASP A 89 0.84 -19.30 10.56
C ASP A 89 0.70 -19.30 12.09
N LEU A 90 0.02 -18.31 12.66
CA LEU A 90 -0.23 -18.23 14.11
C LEU A 90 -1.11 -19.38 14.59
N ARG A 91 -2.19 -19.71 13.87
CA ARG A 91 -3.05 -20.86 14.17
C ARG A 91 -2.29 -22.19 14.10
N THR A 92 -1.39 -22.31 13.12
CA THR A 92 -0.52 -23.48 12.97
C THR A 92 0.42 -23.62 14.16
N LEU A 93 1.06 -22.54 14.58
CA LEU A 93 1.96 -22.52 15.74
C LEU A 93 1.23 -22.79 17.06
N GLN A 94 0.01 -22.25 17.24
CA GLN A 94 -0.82 -22.53 18.41
C GLN A 94 -1.19 -24.00 18.50
N THR A 95 -1.64 -24.60 17.39
CA THR A 95 -1.98 -26.03 17.32
C THR A 95 -0.75 -26.90 17.62
N ALA A 96 0.41 -26.54 17.08
CA ALA A 96 1.68 -27.23 17.34
C ALA A 96 2.14 -27.06 18.80
N ALA A 97 1.93 -25.91 19.42
CA ALA A 97 2.22 -25.68 20.83
C ALA A 97 1.27 -26.47 21.75
N GLU A 98 -0.03 -26.49 21.46
CA GLU A 98 -1.03 -27.27 22.19
C GLU A 98 -0.78 -28.79 22.08
N ALA A 99 -0.24 -29.24 20.95
CA ALA A 99 0.18 -30.62 20.74
C ALA A 99 1.55 -30.95 21.38
N ALA A 100 2.33 -29.93 21.79
CA ALA A 100 3.62 -30.13 22.44
C ALA A 100 3.41 -30.39 23.95
N SER A 101 4.04 -31.45 24.46
CA SER A 101 4.01 -31.77 25.89
C SER A 101 4.48 -30.56 26.74
N PRO A 102 3.95 -30.40 27.96
CA PRO A 102 4.17 -29.22 28.83
C PRO A 102 5.66 -28.90 29.13
N GLU A 103 6.57 -29.81 28.85
CA GLU A 103 8.02 -29.64 28.97
C GLU A 103 8.60 -28.63 27.95
N VAL A 104 7.99 -28.50 26.76
CA VAL A 104 8.44 -27.60 25.68
C VAL A 104 8.06 -26.14 25.96
N HIS A 105 6.95 -25.91 26.65
CA HIS A 105 6.48 -24.57 27.04
C HIS A 105 7.49 -23.85 27.96
N GLY A 106 8.16 -24.58 28.85
CA GLY A 106 9.20 -24.01 29.72
C GLY A 106 10.43 -23.51 28.95
N LEU A 107 10.83 -24.23 27.89
CA LEU A 107 11.99 -23.87 27.09
C LEU A 107 11.70 -22.68 26.16
N LEU A 108 10.49 -22.63 25.58
CA LEU A 108 10.04 -21.51 24.76
C LEU A 108 9.92 -20.20 25.57
N ALA A 109 9.39 -20.26 26.80
CA ALA A 109 9.35 -19.11 27.69
C ALA A 109 10.76 -18.57 28.02
N ALA A 110 11.71 -19.47 28.27
CA ALA A 110 13.10 -19.10 28.55
C ALA A 110 13.81 -18.44 27.35
N VAL A 111 13.53 -18.89 26.12
CA VAL A 111 14.08 -18.29 24.89
C VAL A 111 13.45 -16.92 24.62
N ALA A 112 12.13 -16.77 24.80
CA ALA A 112 11.42 -15.51 24.59
C ALA A 112 11.92 -14.39 25.52
N THR A 113 12.17 -14.69 26.81
CA THR A 113 12.73 -13.72 27.76
C THR A 113 14.13 -13.26 27.36
N ARG A 114 14.95 -14.17 26.83
CA ARG A 114 16.33 -13.89 26.42
C ARG A 114 16.39 -13.04 25.16
N VAL A 115 15.52 -13.27 24.19
CA VAL A 115 15.40 -12.45 22.98
C VAL A 115 14.90 -11.04 23.33
N HIS A 116 13.92 -10.91 24.22
CA HIS A 116 13.43 -9.60 24.65
C HIS A 116 14.51 -8.76 25.39
N SER A 117 15.40 -9.41 26.15
CA SER A 117 16.54 -8.74 26.80
C SER A 117 17.65 -8.27 25.84
N LEU A 118 17.64 -8.75 24.59
CA LEU A 118 18.63 -8.39 23.57
C LEU A 118 18.14 -7.27 22.64
N ILE A 119 16.83 -6.99 22.62
CA ILE A 119 16.21 -6.01 21.71
C ILE A 119 15.90 -4.69 22.44
N THR A 120 15.86 -4.68 23.77
CA THR A 120 15.69 -3.45 24.56
C THR A 120 17.03 -2.95 25.09
N VAL A 121 17.66 -2.05 24.34
CA VAL A 121 18.68 -1.07 24.79
C VAL A 121 18.32 0.29 24.22
#